data_AF-A0A1G2G2X0-F1
#
_entry.id   AF-A0A1G2G2X0-F1
#
_cell.length_a   1.000
_cell.length_b   1.000
_cell.length_c   1.000
_cell.angle_alpha   90.00
_cell.angle_beta   90.00
_cell.angle_gamma   90.00
#
_symmetry.space_group_name_H-M   'P 1'
#
loop_
_entity.id
_entity.type
_entity.pdbx_description
1 polymer ?
#
loop_
_entity_poly.entity_id
_entity_poly.type
_entity_poly.pdbx_seq_one_letter_code
_entity_poly.pdbx_strand_id
1 'polypeptide(L)'
;MLQKTCIVLISVLMPLFAYAASEDITITAIFNRLSQVLGLVIPLLVLLATVVFMWGILKYITAGGDEKKLEEAKSVIVWGIIALAVMLTAWGFVKIVIDAIFGTQTLPPLPGPDLAPFL
;
A
#
# COMPACT_ATOMS: atom_id res chain seq x y z
N MET A 1 8.96 30.65 -0.35
CA MET A 1 9.11 29.17 -0.38
C MET A 1 8.27 28.46 0.68
N LEU A 2 7.97 29.09 1.82
CA LEU A 2 7.13 28.53 2.90
C LEU A 2 5.67 28.23 2.51
N GLN A 3 5.03 29.06 1.67
CA GLN A 3 3.61 28.91 1.30
C GLN A 3 3.34 27.62 0.49
N LYS A 4 4.29 27.21 -0.36
CA LYS A 4 4.15 26.00 -1.18
C LYS A 4 4.23 24.74 -0.32
N THR A 5 5.06 24.76 0.73
CA THR A 5 5.17 23.67 1.70
C THR A 5 3.89 23.47 2.48
N CYS A 6 3.20 24.54 2.89
CA CYS A 6 1.92 24.43 3.59
C CYS A 6 0.81 23.84 2.71
N ILE A 7 0.76 24.17 1.42
CA ILE A 7 -0.25 23.62 0.49
C ILE A 7 -0.03 22.13 0.25
N VAL A 8 1.23 21.70 0.08
CA VAL A 8 1.56 20.27 -0.06
C VAL A 8 1.24 19.50 1.22
N LEU A 9 1.50 20.09 2.40
CA LEU A 9 1.17 19.49 3.68
C LEU A 9 -0.35 19.36 3.86
N ILE A 10 -1.11 20.38 3.47
CA ILE A 10 -2.57 20.42 3.55
C ILE A 10 -3.20 19.45 2.53
N SER A 11 -2.68 19.31 1.32
CA SER A 11 -3.20 18.34 0.35
C SER A 11 -2.95 16.88 0.76
N VAL A 12 -1.89 16.63 1.53
CA VAL A 12 -1.62 15.31 2.12
C VAL A 12 -2.47 15.06 3.37
N LEU A 13 -2.82 16.11 4.13
CA LEU A 13 -3.68 16.01 5.32
C LEU A 13 -5.19 16.09 5.03
N MET A 14 -5.64 16.77 3.97
CA MET A 14 -7.05 16.92 3.59
C MET A 14 -7.78 15.58 3.39
N PRO A 15 -7.15 14.56 2.79
CA PRO A 15 -7.74 13.23 2.72
C PRO A 15 -8.04 12.70 4.12
N LEU A 16 -7.13 12.87 5.10
CA LEU A 16 -7.30 12.38 6.47
C LEU A 16 -8.56 12.94 7.15
N PHE A 17 -8.94 14.18 6.85
CA PHE A 17 -10.19 14.79 7.36
C PHE A 17 -11.44 14.38 6.58
N ALA A 18 -11.33 14.06 5.29
CA ALA A 18 -12.43 13.51 4.51
C ALA A 18 -12.86 12.11 5.01
N TYR A 19 -11.92 11.31 5.52
CA TYR A 19 -12.21 9.99 6.11
C TYR A 19 -12.87 10.04 7.50
N ALA A 20 -13.16 11.22 8.06
CA ALA A 20 -13.86 11.39 9.34
C ALA A 20 -15.35 11.78 9.18
N ALA A 21 -15.80 12.11 7.97
CA ALA A 21 -17.20 12.47 7.72
C ALA A 21 -18.10 11.22 7.75
N SER A 22 -18.81 11.06 8.88
CA SER A 22 -20.09 10.37 9.17
C SER A 22 -20.47 9.10 8.40
N GLU A 23 -20.72 8.00 9.14
CA GLU A 23 -21.86 7.08 8.97
C GLU A 23 -21.89 6.06 10.13
N ASP A 24 -23.08 5.55 10.45
CA ASP A 24 -23.51 4.79 11.64
C ASP A 24 -22.47 3.90 12.35
N ILE A 25 -22.56 3.83 13.69
CA ILE A 25 -21.75 2.94 14.54
C ILE A 25 -22.24 1.49 14.38
N THR A 26 -21.97 0.89 13.22
CA THR A 26 -22.14 -0.56 12.97
C THR A 26 -20.77 -1.22 12.94
N ILE A 27 -20.67 -2.49 13.34
CA ILE A 27 -19.42 -3.27 13.26
C ILE A 27 -18.79 -3.16 11.86
N THR A 28 -19.61 -3.27 10.81
CA THR A 28 -19.20 -3.09 9.41
C THR A 28 -18.60 -1.71 9.12
N ALA A 29 -19.12 -0.65 9.72
CA ALA A 29 -18.61 0.71 9.54
C ALA A 29 -17.22 0.88 10.16
N ILE A 30 -16.96 0.25 11.32
CA ILE A 30 -15.63 0.24 11.96
C ILE A 30 -14.60 -0.47 11.06
N PHE A 31 -14.94 -1.64 10.52
CA PHE A 31 -14.08 -2.38 9.59
C PHE A 31 -13.84 -1.61 8.28
N ASN A 32 -14.86 -0.93 7.75
CA ASN A 32 -14.73 -0.11 6.55
C ASN A 32 -13.83 1.11 6.78
N ARG A 33 -13.97 1.81 7.92
CA ARG A 33 -13.10 2.94 8.28
C ARG A 33 -11.65 2.49 8.45
N LEU A 34 -11.43 1.36 9.14
CA LEU A 34 -10.09 0.81 9.29
C LEU A 34 -9.47 0.46 7.93
N SER A 35 -10.25 -0.18 7.05
CA SER A 35 -9.79 -0.55 5.71
C SER A 35 -9.49 0.68 4.84
N GLN A 36 -10.28 1.75 4.94
CA GLN A 36 -10.04 3.02 4.24
C GLN A 36 -8.76 3.72 4.73
N VAL A 37 -8.56 3.79 6.05
CA VAL A 37 -7.35 4.41 6.63
C VAL A 37 -6.11 3.61 6.24
N LEU A 38 -6.15 2.28 6.37
CA LEU A 38 -5.06 1.41 5.94
C LEU A 38 -4.79 1.53 4.43
N GLY A 39 -5.85 1.64 3.61
CA GLY A 39 -5.75 1.83 2.17
C GLY A 39 -5.01 3.10 1.75
N LEU A 40 -5.04 4.16 2.57
CA LEU A 40 -4.25 5.38 2.32
C LEU A 40 -2.85 5.32 2.95
N VAL A 41 -2.73 4.75 4.14
CA VAL A 41 -1.45 4.72 4.89
C VAL A 41 -0.45 3.75 4.25
N ILE A 42 -0.89 2.59 3.79
CA ILE A 42 -0.02 1.57 3.17
C ILE A 42 0.75 2.12 1.96
N PRO A 43 0.12 2.70 0.92
CA PRO A 43 0.87 3.22 -0.23
C PRO A 43 1.80 4.37 0.14
N LEU A 44 1.44 5.19 1.13
CA LEU A 44 2.32 6.23 1.67
C LEU A 44 3.57 5.64 2.34
N LEU A 45 3.42 4.56 3.11
CA LEU A 45 4.51 3.83 3.74
C LEU A 45 5.44 3.18 2.71
N VAL A 46 4.86 2.56 1.67
CA VAL A 46 5.63 1.95 0.57
C VAL A 46 6.44 3.01 -0.18
N LEU A 47 5.86 4.20 -0.40
CA LEU A 47 6.56 5.32 -1.02
C LEU A 47 7.75 5.78 -0.16
N LEU A 48 7.55 5.93 1.15
CA LEU A 48 8.64 6.28 2.07
C LEU A 48 9.73 5.19 2.14
N ALA A 49 9.33 3.92 2.20
CA ALA A 49 10.25 2.78 2.21
C ALA A 49 11.10 2.73 0.93
N THR A 50 10.51 3.05 -0.22
CA THR A 50 11.22 3.14 -1.51
C THR A 50 12.27 4.25 -1.49
N VAL A 51 11.98 5.41 -0.88
CA VAL A 51 12.95 6.51 -0.72
C VAL A 51 14.13 6.09 0.17
N VAL A 52 13.85 5.43 1.30
CA VAL A 52 14.90 4.92 2.20
C VAL A 52 15.75 3.86 1.52
N PHE A 53 15.13 2.95 0.78
CA PHE A 53 15.83 1.94 -0.02
C PHE A 53 16.76 2.59 -1.05
N MET A 54 16.28 3.62 -1.75
CA MET A 54 17.09 4.38 -2.71
C MET A 54 18.27 5.10 -2.03
N TRP A 55 18.09 5.63 -0.82
CA TRP A 55 19.17 6.20 -0.01
C TRP A 55 20.24 5.15 0.36
N GLY A 56 19.82 3.92 0.67
CA GLY A 56 20.72 2.78 0.92
C GLY A 56 21.60 2.46 -0.29
N ILE A 57 21.01 2.48 -1.50
CA ILE A 57 21.75 2.28 -2.76
C ILE A 57 22.75 3.41 -3.00
N LEU A 58 22.35 4.67 -2.79
CA LEU A 58 23.25 5.81 -2.93
C LEU A 58 24.44 5.72 -1.96
N LYS A 59 24.20 5.28 -0.71
CA LYS A 59 25.26 5.04 0.29
C LYS A 59 26.22 3.93 -0.17
N TYR A 60 25.71 2.90 -0.83
CA TYR A 60 26.52 1.80 -1.36
C TYR A 60 27.43 2.23 -2.52
N ILE A 61 26.90 3.02 -3.46
CA ILE A 61 27.68 3.52 -4.60
C ILE A 61 28.76 4.52 -4.13
N THR A 62 28.43 5.39 -3.18
CA THR A 62 29.37 6.41 -2.66
C THR A 62 30.44 5.85 -1.73
N ALA A 63 30.30 4.60 -1.25
CA ALA A 63 31.30 3.95 -0.39
C ALA A 63 32.63 3.67 -1.10
N GLY A 64 32.66 3.60 -2.44
CA GLY A 64 33.86 3.80 -3.26
C GLY A 64 35.09 2.91 -2.99
N GLY A 65 34.95 1.79 -2.27
CA GLY A 65 36.06 0.88 -1.93
C GLY A 65 36.49 0.89 -0.45
N ASP A 66 35.87 1.72 0.40
CA ASP A 66 36.06 1.67 1.85
C ASP A 66 35.26 0.49 2.42
N GLU A 67 35.94 -0.59 2.82
CA GLU A 67 35.33 -1.85 3.28
C GLU A 67 34.29 -1.64 4.39
N LYS A 68 34.56 -0.73 5.33
CA LYS A 68 33.66 -0.44 6.45
C LYS A 68 32.35 0.20 5.98
N LYS A 69 32.44 1.16 5.05
CA LYS A 69 31.26 1.84 4.50
C LYS A 69 30.46 0.92 3.58
N LEU A 70 31.13 0.01 2.88
CA LEU A 70 30.47 -1.00 2.06
C LEU A 70 29.68 -1.99 2.91
N GLU A 71 30.24 -2.48 4.01
CA GLU A 71 29.54 -3.39 4.92
C GLU A 71 28.31 -2.72 5.54
N GLU A 72 28.45 -1.48 6.03
CA GLU A 72 27.32 -0.69 6.51
C GLU A 72 26.25 -0.49 5.43
N ALA A 73 26.63 -0.09 4.22
CA ALA A 73 25.68 0.17 3.15
C ALA A 73 24.93 -1.11 2.72
N LYS A 74 25.62 -2.26 2.68
CA LYS A 74 25.00 -3.57 2.41
C LYS A 74 23.96 -3.92 3.47
N SER A 75 24.27 -3.73 4.75
CA SER A 75 23.29 -3.98 5.81
C SER A 75 22.04 -3.13 5.66
N VAL A 76 22.18 -1.83 5.35
CA VAL A 76 21.06 -0.91 5.13
C VAL A 76 20.22 -1.35 3.93
N ILE A 77 20.84 -1.78 2.82
CA ILE A 77 20.12 -2.30 1.64
C ILE A 77 19.33 -3.56 2.00
N VAL A 78 19.95 -4.53 2.68
CA VAL A 78 19.28 -5.78 3.07
C VAL A 78 18.07 -5.49 3.96
N TRP A 79 18.22 -4.62 4.96
CA TRP A 79 17.09 -4.19 5.80
C TRP A 79 16.00 -3.48 4.99
N GLY A 80 16.37 -2.66 4.00
CA GLY A 80 15.44 -2.03 3.07
C GLY A 80 14.66 -3.03 2.23
N ILE A 81 15.32 -4.06 1.68
CA ILE A 81 14.68 -5.12 0.89
C ILE A 81 13.71 -5.92 1.75
N ILE A 82 14.10 -6.29 2.98
CA ILE A 82 13.23 -7.03 3.90
C ILE A 82 11.97 -6.22 4.22
N ALA A 83 12.11 -4.93 4.51
CA ALA A 83 10.98 -4.05 4.78
C ALA A 83 10.02 -3.95 3.58
N LEU A 84 10.56 -3.76 2.37
CA LEU A 84 9.76 -3.72 1.14
C LEU A 84 9.06 -5.07 0.87
N ALA A 85 9.77 -6.18 1.03
CA ALA A 85 9.21 -7.51 0.84
C ALA A 85 8.03 -7.76 1.80
N VAL A 86 8.19 -7.49 3.09
CA VAL A 86 7.11 -7.69 4.08
C VAL A 86 5.90 -6.80 3.77
N MET A 87 6.09 -5.53 3.41
CA MET A 87 4.98 -4.64 3.06
C MET A 87 4.21 -5.13 1.82
N LEU A 88 4.93 -5.49 0.75
CA LEU A 88 4.32 -5.97 -0.49
C LEU A 88 3.64 -7.32 -0.31
N THR A 89 4.28 -8.24 0.42
CA THR A 89 3.73 -9.56 0.70
C THR A 89 2.48 -9.47 1.55
N ALA A 90 2.45 -8.68 2.64
CA ALA A 90 1.26 -8.58 3.48
C ALA A 90 0.04 -8.08 2.71
N TRP A 91 0.19 -6.99 1.94
CA TRP A 91 -0.91 -6.43 1.15
C TRP A 91 -1.31 -7.31 -0.03
N GLY A 92 -0.32 -7.82 -0.78
CA GLY A 92 -0.56 -8.69 -1.93
C GLY A 92 -1.17 -10.03 -1.53
N PHE A 93 -0.70 -10.63 -0.43
CA PHE A 93 -1.20 -11.90 0.09
C PHE A 93 -2.66 -11.78 0.53
N VAL A 94 -3.02 -10.73 1.28
CA VAL A 94 -4.41 -10.51 1.69
C VAL A 94 -5.32 -10.40 0.46
N LYS A 95 -4.93 -9.64 -0.56
CA LYS A 95 -5.71 -9.52 -1.80
C LYS A 95 -5.88 -10.87 -2.50
N ILE A 96 -4.81 -11.64 -2.65
CA ILE A 96 -4.84 -12.96 -3.28
C ILE A 96 -5.78 -13.90 -2.50
N VAL A 97 -5.72 -13.89 -1.17
CA VAL A 97 -6.58 -14.73 -0.33
C VAL A 97 -8.05 -14.32 -0.47
N ILE A 98 -8.35 -13.03 -0.48
CA ILE A 98 -9.71 -12.53 -0.71
C ILE A 98 -10.22 -12.95 -2.09
N ASP A 99 -9.43 -12.72 -3.15
CA ASP A 99 -9.80 -13.08 -4.52
C ASP A 99 -9.96 -14.61 -4.68
N ALA A 100 -9.16 -15.41 -3.98
CA ALA A 100 -9.23 -16.86 -4.02
C ALA A 100 -10.46 -17.43 -3.27
N ILE A 101 -10.86 -16.81 -2.15
CA ILE A 101 -11.98 -17.27 -1.32
C ILE A 101 -13.33 -16.71 -1.83
N PHE A 102 -13.35 -15.46 -2.27
CA PHE A 102 -14.55 -14.73 -2.72
C PHE A 102 -14.63 -14.63 -4.25
N GLY A 103 -13.88 -15.48 -4.96
CA GLY A 103 -13.73 -15.49 -6.41
C GLY A 103 -15.03 -15.30 -7.19
N THR A 104 -14.94 -14.46 -8.21
CA THR A 104 -15.96 -14.00 -9.16
C THR A 104 -17.17 -14.93 -9.32
N GLN A 105 -18.33 -14.49 -8.82
CA GLN A 105 -19.67 -15.00 -9.14
C GLN A 105 -20.07 -14.76 -10.60
N THR A 106 -19.14 -14.40 -11.49
CA THR A 106 -19.41 -14.42 -12.92
C THR A 106 -19.34 -15.86 -13.37
N LEU A 107 -20.45 -16.58 -13.18
CA LEU A 107 -20.69 -17.80 -13.91
C LEU A 107 -20.38 -17.49 -15.37
N PRO A 108 -19.45 -18.22 -16.04
CA PRO A 108 -19.24 -18.04 -17.46
C PRO A 108 -20.62 -18.15 -18.13
N PRO A 109 -21.00 -17.19 -19.00
CA PRO A 109 -22.32 -17.19 -19.61
C PRO A 109 -22.55 -18.56 -20.22
N LEU A 110 -23.55 -19.27 -19.66
CA LEU A 110 -23.89 -20.62 -20.07
C LEU A 110 -24.13 -20.60 -21.57
N PRO A 111 -23.45 -21.44 -22.36
CA PRO A 111 -23.81 -21.67 -23.75
C PRO A 111 -25.19 -22.34 -23.76
N GLY A 112 -26.22 -21.52 -23.85
CA GLY A 112 -27.62 -21.92 -23.81
C GLY A 112 -28.53 -20.71 -24.04
N PRO A 113 -29.76 -20.92 -24.52
CA PRO A 113 -30.74 -19.85 -24.64
C PRO A 113 -30.98 -19.20 -23.27
N ASP A 114 -30.95 -17.87 -23.23
CA ASP A 114 -31.26 -17.09 -22.02
C ASP A 114 -32.69 -17.41 -21.57
N LEU A 115 -32.81 -17.97 -20.37
CA LEU A 115 -34.10 -18.33 -19.75
C LEU A 115 -34.61 -17.24 -18.79
N ALA A 116 -33.90 -16.11 -18.66
CA ALA A 116 -34.34 -14.95 -17.87
C ALA A 116 -35.76 -14.42 -18.19
N PRO A 117 -36.29 -14.50 -19.43
CA PRO A 117 -37.66 -14.04 -19.69
C PRO A 117 -38.76 -15.05 -19.31
N PHE A 118 -38.43 -16.24 -18.79
CA PHE A 118 -39.41 -17.29 -18.45
C PHE A 118 -39.47 -17.61 -16.94
N LEU A 119 -38.76 -16.84 -16.11
CA LEU A 119 -38.85 -16.81 -14.64
C LEU A 119 -39.33 -15.43 -14.18
#